data_AF-A0A9Q0MTV9-F1
#
_entry.id   AF-A0A9Q0MTV9-F1
#
_cell.length_a   1.000
_cell.length_b   1.000
_cell.length_c   1.000
_cell.angle_alpha   90.00
_cell.angle_beta   90.00
_cell.angle_gamma   90.00
#
_symmetry.space_group_name_H-M   'P 1'
#
loop_
_entity.id
_entity.type
_entity.pdbx_description
1 polymer ?
#
loop_
_entity_poly.entity_id
_entity_poly.type
_entity_poly.pdbx_seq_one_letter_code
_entity_poly.pdbx_strand_id
1 'polypeptide(L)'
;MPRMQKLDQDLQQRLALKTSSLIKYVIIKGFNLLRFMLSEVIRVSMSTKRKLSATAIFSEFIKLKSQQKYLESTQLLIRSDELSLEDIAILTDINNLQEQLKTQVPIFKLNLKNELETVLATIKSFKDLISNPDNILQYDTKEYRDRIIHIDQTFRNVLQRNFEQISQLKEEFCEMETTVLPATYLLNESSKICPTVANTTSCRGLLKLIDKDDNVDVKKFDDYLLANNGHTGGWNDEEHFLFLKLTAKYKDNVDQIVMSVQHIIEDKTEEDIRKHNEWYIKYMELKAKKKSAIENWKNSRMVF
;
A
#
# COMPACT_ATOMS: atom_id res chain seq x y z
N MET A 1 -9.04 10.71 41.99
CA MET A 1 -7.87 11.54 41.61
C MET A 1 -6.51 11.02 42.12
N PRO A 2 -6.29 10.61 43.39
CA PRO A 2 -4.93 10.27 43.88
C PRO A 2 -4.36 8.91 43.42
N ARG A 3 -5.18 8.00 42.89
CA ARG A 3 -4.74 6.69 42.39
C ARG A 3 -4.01 6.76 41.03
N MET A 4 -4.39 7.68 40.15
CA MET A 4 -3.76 7.82 38.83
C MET A 4 -2.39 8.51 38.93
N GLN A 5 -2.24 9.51 39.80
CA GLN A 5 -0.95 10.16 40.05
C GLN A 5 0.09 9.18 40.62
N LYS A 6 -0.34 8.25 41.48
CA LYS A 6 0.56 7.23 42.05
C LYS A 6 1.01 6.20 41.01
N LEU A 7 0.16 5.88 40.02
CA LEU A 7 0.50 4.95 38.94
C LEU A 7 1.48 5.57 37.94
N ASP A 8 1.29 6.86 37.63
CA ASP A 8 2.18 7.61 36.74
C ASP A 8 3.58 7.79 37.38
N GLN A 9 3.64 8.06 38.68
CA GLN A 9 4.89 8.16 39.42
C GLN A 9 5.65 6.81 39.51
N ASP A 10 4.94 5.68 39.64
CA ASP A 10 5.56 4.34 39.63
C ASP A 10 6.07 3.96 38.23
N LEU A 11 5.35 4.35 37.17
CA LEU A 11 5.79 4.17 35.78
C LEU A 11 7.05 5.00 35.47
N GLN A 12 7.10 6.26 35.90
CA GLN A 12 8.28 7.10 35.74
C GLN A 12 9.50 6.57 36.51
N GLN A 13 9.31 6.06 37.74
CA GLN A 13 10.40 5.42 38.49
C GLN A 13 10.92 4.14 37.80
N ARG A 14 10.03 3.31 37.25
CA ARG A 14 10.43 2.09 36.51
C ARG A 14 11.18 2.42 35.23
N LEU A 15 10.75 3.45 34.49
CA LEU A 15 11.45 3.94 33.30
C LEU A 15 12.83 4.49 33.64
N ALA A 16 12.96 5.25 34.74
CA ALA A 16 14.25 5.77 35.21
C ALA A 16 15.23 4.65 35.61
N LEU A 17 14.74 3.58 36.25
CA LEU A 17 15.57 2.43 36.61
C LEU A 17 16.02 1.64 35.37
N LYS A 18 15.13 1.48 34.38
CA LYS A 18 15.43 0.74 33.15
C LYS A 18 16.43 1.48 32.25
N THR A 19 16.29 2.80 32.13
CA THR A 19 17.25 3.66 31.42
C THR A 19 18.61 3.69 32.11
N SER A 20 18.66 3.77 33.44
CA SER A 20 19.91 3.68 34.21
C SER A 20 20.64 2.34 34.01
N SER A 21 19.91 1.23 33.98
CA SER A 21 20.47 -0.10 33.73
C SER A 21 21.03 -0.22 32.30
N LEU A 22 20.31 0.32 31.31
CA LEU A 22 20.75 0.31 29.91
C LEU A 22 22.01 1.15 29.71
N ILE A 23 22.07 2.33 30.33
CA ILE A 23 23.26 3.22 30.28
C ILE A 23 24.47 2.52 30.91
N LYS A 24 24.29 1.88 32.09
CA LYS A 24 25.37 1.09 32.72
C LYS A 24 25.85 -0.05 31.83
N TYR A 25 24.93 -0.77 31.19
CA TYR A 25 25.28 -1.87 30.27
C TYR A 25 26.07 -1.38 29.07
N VAL A 26 25.66 -0.27 28.44
CA VAL A 26 26.35 0.34 27.29
C VAL A 26 27.74 0.83 27.70
N ILE A 27 27.88 1.48 28.85
CA ILE A 27 29.19 1.93 29.37
C ILE A 27 30.11 0.72 29.64
N ILE A 28 29.62 -0.32 30.31
CA ILE A 28 30.42 -1.52 30.63
C ILE A 28 30.84 -2.25 29.35
N LYS A 29 29.93 -2.44 28.39
CA LYS A 29 30.26 -3.03 27.08
C LYS A 29 31.26 -2.18 26.30
N GLY A 30 31.09 -0.86 26.31
CA GLY A 30 32.02 0.09 25.69
C GLY A 30 33.41 0.00 26.30
N PHE A 31 33.52 0.01 27.63
CA PHE A 31 34.79 -0.14 28.35
C PHE A 31 35.46 -1.50 28.09
N ASN A 32 34.69 -2.59 28.02
CA ASN A 32 35.23 -3.91 27.70
C ASN A 32 35.74 -3.99 26.26
N LEU A 33 35.06 -3.35 25.31
CA LEU A 33 35.53 -3.27 23.92
C LEU A 33 36.82 -2.43 23.83
N LEU A 34 36.88 -1.30 24.55
CA LEU A 34 38.07 -0.45 24.61
C LEU A 34 39.26 -1.17 25.25
N ARG A 35 39.01 -1.94 26.33
CA ARG A 35 40.00 -2.80 26.98
C ARG A 35 40.48 -3.92 26.07
N PHE A 36 39.59 -4.52 25.28
CA PHE A 36 39.95 -5.54 24.30
C PHE A 36 40.81 -4.94 23.18
N MET A 37 40.42 -3.79 22.64
CA MET A 37 41.18 -3.08 21.59
C MET A 37 42.55 -2.62 22.11
N LEU A 38 42.63 -2.08 23.34
CA LEU A 38 43.90 -1.73 23.98
C LEU A 38 44.77 -2.97 24.24
N SER A 39 44.17 -4.07 24.70
CA SER A 39 44.88 -5.34 24.89
C SER A 39 45.42 -5.90 23.57
N GLU A 40 44.67 -5.77 22.47
CA GLU A 40 45.10 -6.22 21.15
C GLU A 40 46.19 -5.30 20.56
N VAL A 41 46.07 -3.98 20.74
CA VAL A 41 47.10 -3.00 20.34
C VAL A 41 48.38 -3.21 21.14
N ILE A 42 48.29 -3.43 22.46
CA ILE A 42 49.43 -3.75 23.32
C ILE A 42 50.03 -5.10 22.93
N ARG A 43 49.22 -6.12 22.62
CA ARG A 43 49.69 -7.44 22.16
C ARG A 43 50.42 -7.33 20.82
N VAL A 44 49.88 -6.59 19.87
CA VAL A 44 50.52 -6.29 18.59
C VAL A 44 51.84 -5.56 18.82
N SER A 45 51.85 -4.51 19.67
CA SER A 45 53.03 -3.72 20.03
C SER A 45 54.11 -4.52 20.78
N MET A 46 53.73 -5.50 21.61
CA MET A 46 54.65 -6.35 22.38
C MET A 46 55.17 -7.54 21.56
N SER A 47 54.42 -7.98 20.53
CA SER A 47 54.90 -9.01 19.58
C SER A 47 55.95 -8.48 18.60
N THR A 48 56.04 -7.16 18.45
CA THR A 48 56.96 -6.45 17.54
C THR A 48 58.30 -6.11 18.19
N LYS A 49 58.92 -7.09 18.88
CA LYS A 49 60.39 -7.17 19.01
C LYS A 49 61.00 -8.03 17.90
N ARG A 50 60.37 -8.06 16.72
CA ARG A 50 60.98 -8.50 15.47
C ARG A 50 60.95 -7.31 14.52
N LYS A 51 62.08 -6.95 13.92
CA LYS A 51 62.18 -5.89 12.91
C LYS A 51 61.08 -6.12 11.86
N LEU A 52 59.99 -5.35 11.93
CA LEU A 52 58.92 -5.42 10.96
C LEU A 52 59.43 -4.80 9.66
N SER A 53 59.39 -5.59 8.59
CA SER A 53 59.67 -5.11 7.24
C SER A 53 58.70 -4.00 6.86
N ALA A 54 59.16 -2.99 6.12
CA ALA A 54 58.31 -1.91 5.59
C ALA A 54 57.08 -2.45 4.83
N THR A 55 57.20 -3.61 4.20
CA THR A 55 56.09 -4.31 3.52
C THR A 55 55.02 -4.83 4.48
N ALA A 56 55.38 -5.27 5.70
CA ALA A 56 54.43 -5.73 6.71
C ALA A 56 53.68 -4.55 7.35
N ILE A 57 54.34 -3.41 7.51
CA ILE A 57 53.70 -2.18 7.96
C ILE A 57 52.73 -1.67 6.89
N PHE A 58 53.13 -1.73 5.62
CA PHE A 58 52.29 -1.32 4.51
C PHE A 58 51.06 -2.23 4.32
N SER A 59 51.20 -3.55 4.47
CA SER A 59 50.05 -4.47 4.41
C SER A 59 49.05 -4.20 5.52
N GLU A 60 49.53 -3.95 6.73
CA GLU A 60 48.66 -3.64 7.86
C GLU A 60 48.00 -2.27 7.73
N PHE A 61 48.70 -1.30 7.15
CA PHE A 61 48.13 0.00 6.80
C PHE A 61 47.00 -0.12 5.76
N ILE A 62 47.19 -0.92 4.70
CA ILE A 62 46.14 -1.16 3.69
C ILE A 62 44.94 -1.86 4.31
N LYS A 63 45.16 -2.82 5.22
CA LYS A 63 44.10 -3.52 5.95
C LYS A 63 43.32 -2.57 6.86
N LEU A 64 44.00 -1.71 7.62
CA LEU A 64 43.35 -0.70 8.46
C LEU A 64 42.57 0.32 7.61
N LYS A 65 43.11 0.75 6.47
CA LYS A 65 42.41 1.66 5.55
C LYS A 65 41.16 1.02 4.94
N SER A 66 41.21 -0.28 4.64
CA SER A 66 40.03 -1.05 4.22
C SER A 66 38.99 -1.17 5.33
N GLN A 67 39.42 -1.39 6.58
CA GLN A 67 38.53 -1.47 7.74
C GLN A 67 37.90 -0.11 8.08
N GLN A 68 38.66 0.98 7.98
CA GLN A 68 38.14 2.34 8.13
C GLN A 68 37.04 2.64 7.10
N LYS A 69 37.30 2.35 5.82
CA LYS A 69 36.31 2.54 4.75
C LYS A 69 35.04 1.73 4.99
N TYR A 70 35.18 0.50 5.49
CA TYR A 70 34.04 -0.34 5.87
C TYR A 70 33.22 0.29 7.00
N LEU A 71 33.88 0.76 8.06
CA LEU A 71 33.22 1.39 9.20
C LEU A 71 32.50 2.69 8.80
N GLU A 72 33.14 3.54 8.00
CA GLU A 72 32.54 4.77 7.46
C GLU A 72 31.30 4.46 6.60
N SER A 73 31.37 3.41 5.78
CA SER A 73 30.23 2.95 4.96
C SER A 73 29.08 2.43 5.82
N THR A 74 29.38 1.69 6.90
CA THR A 74 28.36 1.22 7.84
C THR A 74 27.79 2.33 8.72
N GLN A 75 28.57 3.37 9.03
CA GLN A 75 28.08 4.53 9.79
C GLN A 75 27.03 5.33 8.98
N LEU A 76 27.23 5.49 7.67
CA LEU A 76 26.23 6.11 6.80
C LEU A 76 24.94 5.29 6.73
N LEU A 77 25.05 3.95 6.72
CA LEU A 77 23.90 3.03 6.74
C LEU A 77 23.14 3.04 8.08
N ILE A 78 23.86 3.19 9.21
CA ILE A 78 23.23 3.32 10.54
C ILE A 78 22.54 4.69 10.67
N ARG A 79 23.11 5.75 10.08
CA ARG A 79 22.53 7.10 10.10
C ARG A 79 21.25 7.22 9.27
N SER A 80 21.03 6.35 8.29
CA SER A 80 19.77 6.28 7.54
C SER A 80 18.65 5.54 8.29
N ASP A 81 18.97 4.77 9.34
CA ASP A 81 18.00 3.97 10.12
C ASP A 81 17.60 4.61 11.47
N GLU A 82 18.21 5.74 11.86
CA GLU A 82 17.73 6.54 13.00
C GLU A 82 16.51 7.38 12.57
N LEU A 83 15.32 6.74 12.55
CA LEU A 83 14.05 7.43 12.41
C LEU A 83 13.98 8.54 13.46
N SER A 84 13.82 9.78 13.02
CA SER A 84 13.64 10.91 13.93
C SER A 84 12.31 10.76 14.68
N LEU A 85 12.15 11.46 15.80
CA LEU A 85 10.88 11.51 16.53
C LEU A 85 9.73 12.01 15.62
N GLU A 86 10.04 12.86 14.64
CA GLU A 86 9.12 13.35 13.61
C GLU A 86 8.66 12.20 12.69
N ASP A 87 9.60 11.35 12.24
CA ASP A 87 9.29 10.22 11.35
C ASP A 87 8.43 9.17 12.06
N ILE A 88 8.67 8.94 13.34
CA ILE A 88 7.86 8.03 14.17
C ILE A 88 6.43 8.58 14.34
N ALA A 89 6.27 9.90 14.50
CA ALA A 89 4.96 10.55 14.56
C ALA A 89 4.20 10.39 13.24
N ILE A 90 4.87 10.66 12.10
CA ILE A 90 4.28 10.49 10.76
C ILE A 90 3.85 9.03 10.52
N LEU A 91 4.70 8.06 10.88
CA LEU A 91 4.35 6.63 10.76
C LEU A 91 3.15 6.25 11.65
N THR A 92 3.05 6.85 12.82
CA THR A 92 1.92 6.64 13.73
C THR A 92 0.63 7.22 13.13
N ASP A 93 0.69 8.41 12.54
CA ASP A 93 -0.44 9.05 11.88
C ASP A 93 -0.89 8.27 10.64
N ILE A 94 0.04 7.78 9.82
CA ILE A 94 -0.27 6.92 8.67
C ILE A 94 -0.99 5.65 9.13
N ASN A 95 -0.51 5.00 10.18
CA ASN A 95 -1.17 3.79 10.72
C ASN A 95 -2.56 4.10 11.28
N ASN A 96 -2.74 5.23 11.96
CA ASN A 96 -4.04 5.67 12.46
C ASN A 96 -5.03 5.95 11.31
N LEU A 97 -4.59 6.63 10.26
CA LEU A 97 -5.39 6.88 9.05
C LEU A 97 -5.75 5.57 8.34
N GLN A 98 -4.83 4.60 8.27
CA GLN A 98 -5.12 3.28 7.69
C GLN A 98 -6.19 2.52 8.48
N GLU A 99 -6.15 2.54 9.81
CA GLU A 99 -7.19 1.94 10.66
C GLU A 99 -8.54 2.67 10.54
N GLN A 100 -8.52 4.00 10.45
CA GLN A 100 -9.73 4.78 10.15
C GLN A 100 -10.32 4.40 8.79
N LEU A 101 -9.51 4.24 7.75
CA LEU A 101 -10.00 3.89 6.42
C LEU A 101 -10.60 2.47 6.39
N LYS A 102 -9.99 1.51 7.10
CA LYS A 102 -10.52 0.14 7.26
C LYS A 102 -11.90 0.12 7.92
N THR A 103 -12.18 1.07 8.82
CA THR A 103 -13.46 1.15 9.53
C THR A 103 -14.51 1.97 8.77
N GLN A 104 -14.11 3.08 8.14
CA GLN A 104 -15.02 3.98 7.41
C GLN A 104 -15.57 3.36 6.12
N VAL A 105 -14.73 2.68 5.32
CA VAL A 105 -15.13 2.08 4.03
C VAL A 105 -16.32 1.10 4.15
N PRO A 106 -16.32 0.12 5.07
CA PRO A 106 -17.46 -0.79 5.22
C PRO A 106 -18.71 -0.08 5.77
N ILE A 107 -18.56 0.92 6.64
CA ILE A 107 -19.68 1.72 7.16
C ILE A 107 -20.34 2.50 6.03
N PHE A 108 -19.55 3.19 5.20
CA PHE A 108 -20.03 3.92 4.04
C PHE A 108 -20.78 3.00 3.06
N LYS A 109 -20.18 1.83 2.75
CA LYS A 109 -20.81 0.82 1.89
C LYS A 109 -22.13 0.31 2.45
N LEU A 110 -22.20 0.08 3.77
CA LEU A 110 -23.42 -0.36 4.44
C LEU A 110 -24.51 0.72 4.41
N ASN A 111 -24.14 1.97 4.66
CA ASN A 111 -25.07 3.10 4.62
C ASN A 111 -25.67 3.28 3.22
N LEU A 112 -24.83 3.26 2.17
CA LEU A 112 -25.30 3.31 0.78
C LEU A 112 -26.26 2.16 0.46
N LYS A 113 -25.94 0.95 0.92
CA LYS A 113 -26.81 -0.21 0.72
C LYS A 113 -28.17 0.01 1.39
N ASN A 114 -28.19 0.48 2.63
CA ASN A 114 -29.42 0.73 3.39
C ASN A 114 -30.26 1.85 2.75
N GLU A 115 -29.63 2.91 2.24
CA GLU A 115 -30.32 3.99 1.52
C GLU A 115 -30.99 3.47 0.24
N LEU A 116 -30.29 2.65 -0.55
CA LEU A 116 -30.86 2.02 -1.74
C LEU A 116 -31.96 1.01 -1.42
N GLU A 117 -31.81 0.22 -0.36
CA GLU A 117 -32.86 -0.71 0.11
C GLU A 117 -34.12 0.05 0.54
N THR A 118 -33.97 1.23 1.16
CA THR A 118 -35.10 2.08 1.53
C THR A 118 -35.86 2.58 0.29
N VAL A 119 -35.15 3.05 -0.73
CA VAL A 119 -35.75 3.47 -2.01
C VAL A 119 -36.42 2.29 -2.73
N LEU A 120 -35.79 1.12 -2.72
CA LEU A 120 -36.39 -0.08 -3.32
C LEU A 120 -37.66 -0.52 -2.58
N ALA A 121 -37.68 -0.41 -1.24
CA ALA A 121 -38.85 -0.73 -0.44
C ALA A 121 -40.02 0.23 -0.71
N THR A 122 -39.77 1.53 -0.86
CA THR A 122 -40.82 2.50 -1.18
C THR A 122 -41.39 2.28 -2.59
N ILE A 123 -40.53 2.02 -3.58
CA ILE A 123 -40.97 1.66 -4.94
C ILE A 123 -41.78 0.37 -4.95
N LYS A 124 -41.34 -0.66 -4.21
CA LYS A 124 -42.02 -1.94 -4.12
C LYS A 124 -43.39 -1.80 -3.46
N SER A 125 -43.47 -1.08 -2.34
CA SER A 125 -44.75 -0.78 -1.67
C SER A 125 -45.73 -0.06 -2.60
N PHE A 126 -45.25 0.90 -3.40
CA PHE A 126 -46.07 1.61 -4.37
C PHE A 126 -46.52 0.72 -5.54
N LYS A 127 -45.62 -0.14 -6.03
CA LYS A 127 -45.95 -1.14 -7.05
C LYS A 127 -47.02 -2.12 -6.56
N ASP A 128 -46.90 -2.63 -5.34
CA ASP A 128 -47.84 -3.57 -4.75
C ASP A 128 -49.21 -2.92 -4.54
N LEU A 129 -49.24 -1.61 -4.24
CA LEU A 129 -50.46 -0.80 -4.17
C LEU A 129 -51.18 -0.72 -5.54
N ILE A 130 -50.45 -0.41 -6.61
CA ILE A 130 -51.00 -0.29 -7.97
C ILE A 130 -51.39 -1.66 -8.55
N SER A 131 -50.67 -2.70 -8.18
CA SER A 131 -50.90 -4.05 -8.70
C SER A 131 -52.17 -4.70 -8.15
N ASN A 132 -52.78 -4.13 -7.11
CA ASN A 132 -53.97 -4.68 -6.47
C ASN A 132 -55.24 -3.86 -6.86
N PRO A 133 -56.16 -4.43 -7.65
CA PRO A 133 -57.30 -3.70 -8.21
C PRO A 133 -58.26 -3.12 -7.15
N ASP A 134 -58.37 -3.72 -5.97
CA ASP A 134 -59.21 -3.21 -4.87
C ASP A 134 -58.65 -1.92 -4.25
N ASN A 135 -57.33 -1.73 -4.26
CA ASN A 135 -56.68 -0.50 -3.76
C ASN A 135 -56.82 0.66 -4.75
N ILE A 136 -56.92 0.37 -6.05
CA ILE A 136 -57.11 1.38 -7.10
C ILE A 136 -58.45 2.09 -6.95
N LEU A 137 -59.46 1.39 -6.41
CA LEU A 137 -60.80 1.93 -6.17
C LEU A 137 -60.93 2.70 -4.84
N GLN A 138 -59.97 2.54 -3.92
CA GLN A 138 -60.05 3.06 -2.56
C GLN A 138 -59.31 4.39 -2.35
N TYR A 139 -58.32 4.70 -3.18
CA TYR A 139 -57.48 5.88 -3.06
C TYR A 139 -57.90 6.97 -4.05
N ASP A 140 -57.95 8.23 -3.58
CA ASP A 140 -58.22 9.40 -4.43
C ASP A 140 -57.03 9.67 -5.36
N THR A 141 -57.30 10.23 -6.56
CA THR A 141 -56.31 10.59 -7.57
C THR A 141 -55.23 11.53 -7.00
N LYS A 142 -55.62 12.37 -6.02
CA LYS A 142 -54.73 13.27 -5.31
C LYS A 142 -53.69 12.53 -4.45
N GLU A 143 -54.09 11.45 -3.78
CA GLU A 143 -53.21 10.68 -2.89
C GLU A 143 -52.15 9.89 -3.67
N TYR A 144 -52.53 9.36 -4.84
CA TYR A 144 -51.57 8.75 -5.79
C TYR A 144 -50.57 9.77 -6.31
N ARG A 145 -51.04 10.96 -6.67
CA ARG A 145 -50.18 12.06 -7.15
C ARG A 145 -49.16 12.47 -6.08
N ASP A 146 -49.61 12.65 -4.85
CA ASP A 146 -48.76 13.05 -3.73
C ASP A 146 -47.71 11.96 -3.41
N ARG A 147 -48.08 10.67 -3.49
CA ARG A 147 -47.12 9.56 -3.34
C ARG A 147 -46.09 9.47 -4.47
N ILE A 148 -46.50 9.67 -5.72
CA ILE A 148 -45.56 9.69 -6.86
C ILE A 148 -44.56 10.83 -6.68
N ILE A 149 -45.05 12.02 -6.31
CA ILE A 149 -44.21 13.19 -6.01
C ILE A 149 -43.24 12.87 -4.87
N HIS A 150 -43.71 12.21 -3.81
CA HIS A 150 -42.85 11.85 -2.67
C HIS A 150 -41.75 10.85 -3.05
N ILE A 151 -42.06 9.82 -3.83
CA ILE A 151 -41.07 8.82 -4.30
C ILE A 151 -40.03 9.52 -5.19
N ASP A 152 -40.50 10.35 -6.11
CA ASP A 152 -39.65 11.09 -7.02
C ASP A 152 -38.71 12.06 -6.27
N GLN A 153 -39.23 12.80 -5.29
CA GLN A 153 -38.42 13.66 -4.42
C GLN A 153 -37.39 12.86 -3.62
N THR A 154 -37.80 11.73 -3.03
CA THR A 154 -36.91 10.85 -2.26
C THR A 154 -35.77 10.32 -3.14
N PHE A 155 -36.09 9.91 -4.37
CA PHE A 155 -35.13 9.41 -5.34
C PHE A 155 -34.13 10.49 -5.76
N ARG A 156 -34.61 11.70 -6.10
CA ARG A 156 -33.74 12.84 -6.46
C ARG A 156 -32.80 13.22 -5.31
N ASN A 157 -33.30 13.24 -4.07
CA ASN A 157 -32.50 13.60 -2.90
C ASN A 157 -31.36 12.59 -2.65
N VAL A 158 -31.64 11.29 -2.76
CA VAL A 158 -30.62 10.24 -2.61
C VAL A 158 -29.57 10.33 -3.72
N LEU A 159 -30.01 10.53 -4.98
CA LEU A 159 -29.08 10.70 -6.11
C LEU A 159 -28.19 11.93 -5.94
N GLN A 160 -28.75 13.07 -5.57
CA GLN A 160 -28.01 14.31 -5.36
C GLN A 160 -26.96 14.15 -4.25
N ARG A 161 -27.37 13.60 -3.10
CA ARG A 161 -26.48 13.39 -1.97
C ARG A 161 -25.33 12.44 -2.31
N ASN A 162 -25.61 11.37 -3.05
CA ASN A 162 -24.58 10.44 -3.54
C ASN A 162 -23.61 11.13 -4.52
N PHE A 163 -24.13 11.94 -5.42
CA PHE A 163 -23.32 12.69 -6.37
C PHE A 163 -22.38 13.69 -5.67
N GLU A 164 -22.89 14.41 -4.67
CA GLU A 164 -22.12 15.34 -3.85
C GLU A 164 -21.00 14.63 -3.07
N GLN A 165 -21.30 13.49 -2.43
CA GLN A 165 -20.31 12.69 -1.71
C GLN A 165 -19.20 12.14 -2.62
N ILE A 166 -19.56 11.64 -3.81
CA ILE A 166 -18.58 11.15 -4.78
C ILE A 166 -17.71 12.31 -5.29
N SER A 167 -18.30 13.48 -5.51
CA SER A 167 -17.58 14.67 -5.98
C SER A 167 -16.57 15.16 -4.93
N GLN A 168 -16.95 15.21 -3.66
CA GLN A 168 -16.05 15.57 -2.55
C GLN A 168 -14.88 14.59 -2.44
N LEU A 169 -15.15 13.27 -2.46
CA LEU A 169 -14.09 12.26 -2.42
C LEU A 169 -13.13 12.37 -3.60
N LYS A 170 -13.63 12.72 -4.79
CA LYS A 170 -12.81 12.93 -5.98
C LYS A 170 -11.90 14.16 -5.82
N GLU A 171 -12.42 15.25 -5.26
CA GLU A 171 -11.66 16.47 -5.00
C GLU A 171 -10.56 16.22 -3.95
N GLU A 172 -10.89 15.59 -2.82
CA GLU A 172 -9.94 15.19 -1.78
C GLU A 172 -8.83 14.27 -2.34
N PHE A 173 -9.20 13.34 -3.24
CA PHE A 173 -8.23 12.49 -3.92
C PHE A 173 -7.30 13.29 -4.83
N CYS A 174 -7.83 14.21 -5.64
CA CYS A 174 -7.02 15.07 -6.49
C CYS A 174 -6.07 15.96 -5.68
N GLU A 175 -6.54 16.54 -4.57
CA GLU A 175 -5.68 17.32 -3.67
C GLU A 175 -4.55 16.45 -3.10
N MET A 176 -4.87 15.26 -2.60
CA MET A 176 -3.86 14.32 -2.10
C MET A 176 -2.86 13.94 -3.20
N GLU A 177 -3.34 13.62 -4.40
CA GLU A 177 -2.50 13.23 -5.55
C GLU A 177 -1.51 14.32 -5.93
N THR A 178 -1.91 15.60 -5.89
CA THR A 178 -0.99 16.73 -6.15
C THR A 178 0.14 16.85 -5.12
N THR A 179 -0.06 16.40 -3.88
CA THR A 179 0.97 16.40 -2.83
C THR A 179 1.87 15.16 -2.87
N VAL A 180 1.34 14.01 -3.27
CA VAL A 180 2.05 12.73 -3.29
C VAL A 180 2.91 12.55 -4.55
N LEU A 181 2.49 13.07 -5.71
CA LEU A 181 3.25 12.97 -6.96
C LEU A 181 4.66 13.60 -6.88
N PRO A 182 4.85 14.81 -6.32
CA PRO A 182 6.18 15.37 -6.13
C PRO A 182 7.04 14.57 -5.15
N ALA A 183 6.45 14.09 -4.04
CA ALA A 183 7.17 13.32 -3.03
C ALA A 183 7.63 11.96 -3.57
N THR A 184 6.80 11.26 -4.33
CA THR A 184 7.14 9.98 -4.97
C THR A 184 8.21 10.13 -6.04
N TYR A 185 8.20 11.21 -6.82
CA TYR A 185 9.26 11.54 -7.76
C TYR A 185 10.61 11.73 -7.05
N LEU A 186 10.65 12.53 -5.98
CA LEU A 186 11.87 12.80 -5.19
C LEU A 186 12.42 11.53 -4.49
N LEU A 187 11.54 10.66 -3.99
CA LEU A 187 11.94 9.36 -3.42
C LEU A 187 12.50 8.42 -4.49
N ASN A 188 11.91 8.40 -5.68
CA ASN A 188 12.41 7.60 -6.79
C ASN A 188 13.77 8.13 -7.31
N GLU A 189 13.96 9.45 -7.34
CA GLU A 189 15.22 10.07 -7.74
C GLU A 189 16.33 9.84 -6.70
N SER A 190 16.03 9.97 -5.41
CA SER A 190 16.98 9.65 -4.34
C SER A 190 17.37 8.16 -4.30
N SER A 191 16.46 7.26 -4.70
CA SER A 191 16.78 5.83 -4.88
C SER A 191 17.76 5.57 -6.05
N LYS A 192 17.75 6.42 -7.09
CA LYS A 192 18.66 6.36 -8.25
C LYS A 192 20.04 6.93 -7.95
N ILE A 193 20.18 7.82 -6.96
CA ILE A 193 21.44 8.49 -6.59
C ILE A 193 22.33 7.58 -5.71
N CYS A 194 21.82 6.46 -5.20
CA CYS A 194 22.60 5.44 -4.48
C CYS A 194 22.85 4.11 -5.25
N PRO A 195 23.52 4.08 -6.43
CA PRO A 195 24.03 2.82 -6.99
C PRO A 195 25.39 2.40 -6.40
N THR A 196 26.11 3.29 -5.72
CA THR A 196 27.57 3.14 -5.55
C THR A 196 28.00 2.26 -4.36
N VAL A 197 27.09 1.82 -3.49
CA VAL A 197 27.42 0.94 -2.33
C VAL A 197 27.14 -0.55 -2.62
N ALA A 198 26.55 -0.88 -3.78
CA ALA A 198 26.21 -2.26 -4.13
C ALA A 198 27.43 -3.16 -4.43
N ASN A 199 28.64 -2.60 -4.59
CA ASN A 199 29.82 -3.34 -5.03
C ASN A 199 30.81 -3.72 -3.92
N THR A 200 30.51 -3.46 -2.64
CA THR A 200 31.27 -4.07 -1.53
C THR A 200 30.61 -5.37 -1.08
N THR A 201 31.36 -6.46 -1.19
CA THR A 201 30.99 -7.87 -1.01
C THR A 201 30.32 -8.24 0.32
N SER A 202 30.13 -7.29 1.24
CA SER A 202 29.62 -7.51 2.60
C SER A 202 28.12 -7.28 2.77
N CYS A 203 27.42 -6.64 1.81
CA CYS A 203 25.96 -6.41 1.91
C CYS A 203 25.11 -7.46 1.17
N ARG A 204 25.75 -8.49 0.60
CA ARG A 204 25.09 -9.55 -0.18
C ARG A 204 24.18 -10.47 0.66
N GLY A 205 24.25 -10.37 1.99
CA GLY A 205 23.44 -11.16 2.93
C GLY A 205 22.08 -10.56 3.26
N LEU A 206 21.97 -9.23 3.38
CA LEU A 206 20.72 -8.57 3.81
C LEU A 206 19.73 -8.30 2.67
N LEU A 207 20.22 -8.11 1.44
CA LEU A 207 19.38 -8.01 0.23
C LEU A 207 18.90 -9.37 -0.30
N LYS A 208 19.37 -10.49 0.28
CA LYS A 208 18.90 -11.85 -0.04
C LYS A 208 17.65 -12.27 0.75
N LEU A 209 17.18 -11.45 1.69
CA LEU A 209 15.95 -11.70 2.46
C LEU A 209 14.70 -11.05 1.85
N ILE A 210 14.85 -10.28 0.77
CA ILE A 210 13.74 -10.00 -0.14
C ILE A 210 13.78 -11.11 -1.16
N ASP A 211 12.92 -12.10 -0.97
CA ASP A 211 12.85 -13.27 -1.83
C ASP A 211 12.73 -12.79 -3.28
N LYS A 212 13.70 -13.18 -4.11
CA LYS A 212 13.80 -12.69 -5.48
C LYS A 212 12.58 -13.07 -6.32
N ASP A 213 11.81 -14.08 -5.88
CA ASP A 213 10.66 -14.60 -6.61
C ASP A 213 9.39 -13.75 -6.40
N ASP A 214 9.15 -13.25 -5.17
CA ASP A 214 7.95 -12.46 -4.85
C ASP A 214 7.94 -11.08 -5.55
N ASN A 215 9.12 -10.51 -5.82
CA ASN A 215 9.24 -9.26 -6.56
C ASN A 215 9.02 -9.46 -8.06
N VAL A 216 9.37 -10.63 -8.61
CA VAL A 216 9.35 -10.87 -10.05
C VAL A 216 7.93 -10.86 -10.60
N ASP A 217 6.97 -11.47 -9.92
CA ASP A 217 5.58 -11.49 -10.40
C ASP A 217 4.85 -10.16 -10.18
N VAL A 218 5.18 -9.42 -9.12
CA VAL A 218 4.73 -8.03 -8.92
C VAL A 218 5.26 -7.15 -10.05
N LYS A 219 6.56 -7.27 -10.36
CA LYS A 219 7.21 -6.50 -11.41
C LYS A 219 6.71 -6.85 -12.81
N LYS A 220 6.48 -8.14 -13.11
CA LYS A 220 5.88 -8.56 -14.40
C LYS A 220 4.51 -7.94 -14.62
N PHE A 221 3.67 -7.82 -13.59
CA PHE A 221 2.37 -7.18 -13.71
C PHE A 221 2.51 -5.68 -13.96
N ASP A 222 3.42 -5.00 -13.25
CA ASP A 222 3.63 -3.57 -13.41
C ASP A 222 4.28 -3.24 -14.78
N ASP A 223 5.24 -4.04 -15.23
CA ASP A 223 5.85 -3.97 -16.57
C ASP A 223 4.80 -4.22 -17.66
N TYR A 224 3.88 -5.17 -17.45
CA TYR A 224 2.79 -5.47 -18.38
C TYR A 224 1.79 -4.31 -18.49
N LEU A 225 1.49 -3.62 -17.38
CA LEU A 225 0.63 -2.44 -17.40
C LEU A 225 1.28 -1.27 -18.15
N LEU A 226 2.57 -1.03 -17.91
CA LEU A 226 3.33 0.01 -18.60
C LEU A 226 3.40 -0.25 -20.11
N ALA A 227 3.55 -1.52 -20.51
CA ALA A 227 3.62 -1.90 -21.92
C ALA A 227 2.28 -1.86 -22.67
N ASN A 228 1.15 -1.98 -21.97
CA ASN A 228 -0.18 -2.12 -22.58
C ASN A 228 -1.16 -1.00 -22.19
N ASN A 229 -0.67 0.24 -22.07
CA ASN A 229 -1.50 1.43 -21.86
C ASN A 229 -2.38 1.39 -20.58
N GLY A 230 -1.87 0.77 -19.51
CA GLY A 230 -2.51 0.81 -18.19
C GLY A 230 -3.64 -0.19 -18.00
N HIS A 231 -4.54 0.12 -17.06
CA HIS A 231 -5.56 -0.83 -16.58
C HIS A 231 -6.72 -1.07 -17.53
N THR A 232 -6.84 -0.29 -18.60
CA THR A 232 -7.91 -0.42 -19.59
C THR A 232 -7.42 -0.96 -20.92
N GLY A 233 -6.13 -1.27 -21.08
CA GLY A 233 -5.59 -1.77 -22.35
C GLY A 233 -5.63 -0.75 -23.49
N GLY A 234 -5.79 0.54 -23.18
CA GLY A 234 -5.99 1.61 -24.17
C GLY A 234 -7.44 1.80 -24.63
N TRP A 235 -8.42 1.14 -23.99
CA TRP A 235 -9.84 1.40 -24.22
C TRP A 235 -10.34 2.54 -23.34
N ASN A 236 -11.36 3.26 -23.81
CA ASN A 236 -12.06 4.24 -22.98
C ASN A 236 -12.79 3.53 -21.83
N ASP A 237 -12.98 4.22 -20.70
CA ASP A 237 -13.56 3.65 -19.48
C ASP A 237 -14.96 3.06 -19.73
N GLU A 238 -15.77 3.71 -20.56
CA GLU A 238 -17.11 3.24 -20.93
C GLU A 238 -17.06 1.97 -21.81
N GLU A 239 -16.18 1.95 -22.81
CA GLU A 239 -15.97 0.80 -23.69
C GLU A 239 -15.45 -0.40 -22.90
N HIS A 240 -14.48 -0.17 -22.01
CA HIS A 240 -13.89 -1.17 -21.14
C HIS A 240 -14.93 -1.73 -20.17
N PHE A 241 -15.75 -0.87 -19.55
CA PHE A 241 -16.83 -1.29 -18.66
C PHE A 241 -17.86 -2.16 -19.38
N LEU A 242 -18.26 -1.76 -20.59
CA LEU A 242 -19.18 -2.56 -21.41
C LEU A 242 -18.60 -3.94 -21.72
N PHE A 243 -17.33 -4.00 -22.12
CA PHE A 243 -16.61 -5.25 -22.34
C PHE A 243 -16.62 -6.13 -21.08
N LEU A 244 -16.33 -5.57 -19.90
CA LEU A 244 -16.38 -6.31 -18.63
C LEU A 244 -17.77 -6.88 -18.32
N LYS A 245 -18.83 -6.12 -18.62
CA LYS A 245 -20.21 -6.57 -18.42
C LYS A 245 -20.58 -7.73 -19.35
N LEU A 246 -20.14 -7.67 -20.61
CA LEU A 246 -20.40 -8.72 -21.59
C LEU A 246 -19.56 -9.97 -21.34
N THR A 247 -18.29 -9.81 -21.00
CA THR A 247 -17.43 -10.94 -20.58
C THR A 247 -17.95 -11.61 -19.31
N ALA A 248 -18.47 -10.88 -18.33
CA ALA A 248 -19.12 -11.48 -17.16
C ALA A 248 -20.39 -12.27 -17.53
N LYS A 249 -21.13 -11.83 -18.56
CA LYS A 249 -22.37 -12.46 -19.02
C LYS A 249 -22.13 -13.72 -19.84
N TYR A 250 -21.12 -13.72 -20.72
CA TYR A 250 -20.86 -14.79 -21.68
C TYR A 250 -19.65 -15.68 -21.34
N LYS A 251 -18.85 -15.29 -20.32
CA LYS A 251 -17.67 -15.97 -19.74
C LYS A 251 -16.64 -16.43 -20.77
N ASP A 252 -16.90 -17.57 -21.41
CA ASP A 252 -15.96 -18.30 -22.26
C ASP A 252 -16.32 -18.26 -23.75
N ASN A 253 -17.49 -17.70 -24.10
CA ASN A 253 -17.90 -17.58 -25.51
C ASN A 253 -17.39 -16.27 -26.11
N VAL A 254 -16.13 -16.31 -26.59
CA VAL A 254 -15.45 -15.16 -27.21
C VAL A 254 -16.21 -14.64 -28.42
N ASP A 255 -16.80 -15.52 -29.24
CA ASP A 255 -17.52 -15.10 -30.45
C ASP A 255 -18.81 -14.33 -30.09
N GLN A 256 -19.53 -14.74 -29.04
CA GLN A 256 -20.66 -13.97 -28.50
C GLN A 256 -20.25 -12.63 -27.90
N ILE A 257 -19.08 -12.56 -27.25
CA ILE A 257 -18.53 -11.31 -26.71
C ILE A 257 -18.19 -10.36 -27.86
N VAL A 258 -17.48 -10.84 -28.89
CA VAL A 258 -17.13 -10.09 -30.10
C VAL A 258 -18.38 -9.55 -30.78
N MET A 259 -19.36 -10.42 -31.07
CA MET A 259 -20.61 -10.00 -31.72
C MET A 259 -21.37 -8.95 -30.91
N SER A 260 -21.44 -9.13 -29.60
CA SER A 260 -22.17 -8.20 -28.71
C SER A 260 -21.45 -6.86 -28.55
N VAL A 261 -20.12 -6.86 -28.46
CA VAL A 261 -19.33 -5.63 -28.35
C VAL A 261 -19.36 -4.88 -29.68
N GLN A 262 -19.18 -5.56 -30.80
CA GLN A 262 -19.21 -4.96 -32.14
C GLN A 262 -20.58 -4.39 -32.51
N HIS A 263 -21.68 -5.02 -32.06
CA HIS A 263 -23.01 -4.45 -32.23
C HIS A 263 -23.15 -3.12 -31.47
N ILE A 264 -22.54 -2.98 -30.29
CA ILE A 264 -22.72 -1.79 -29.45
C ILE A 264 -21.69 -0.71 -29.78
N ILE A 265 -20.49 -1.11 -30.22
CA ILE A 265 -19.39 -0.22 -30.60
C ILE A 265 -19.05 -0.48 -32.07
N GLU A 266 -19.66 0.30 -32.96
CA GLU A 266 -19.47 0.17 -34.42
C GLU A 266 -18.02 0.51 -34.85
N ASP A 267 -17.32 1.32 -34.06
CA ASP A 267 -15.95 1.78 -34.35
C ASP A 267 -14.85 0.75 -34.01
N LYS A 268 -15.18 -0.37 -33.34
CA LYS A 268 -14.20 -1.42 -32.99
C LYS A 268 -14.33 -2.61 -33.91
N THR A 269 -13.20 -3.01 -34.50
CA THR A 269 -13.16 -4.22 -35.33
C THR A 269 -13.20 -5.48 -34.46
N GLU A 270 -13.68 -6.59 -35.03
CA GLU A 270 -13.63 -7.91 -34.38
C GLU A 270 -12.21 -8.24 -33.89
N GLU A 271 -11.20 -7.90 -34.70
CA GLU A 271 -9.78 -8.13 -34.39
C GLU A 271 -9.33 -7.34 -33.16
N ASP A 272 -9.77 -6.09 -32.99
CA ASP A 272 -9.44 -5.27 -31.82
C ASP A 272 -10.08 -5.83 -30.55
N ILE A 273 -11.32 -6.33 -30.65
CA ILE A 273 -12.04 -6.93 -29.52
C ILE A 273 -11.38 -8.24 -29.10
N ARG A 274 -10.93 -9.07 -30.06
CA ARG A 274 -10.21 -10.32 -29.79
C ARG A 274 -8.86 -10.07 -29.11
N LYS A 275 -8.09 -9.09 -29.61
CA LYS A 275 -6.84 -8.64 -28.97
C LYS A 275 -7.07 -8.11 -27.56
N HIS A 276 -8.13 -7.35 -27.34
CA HIS A 276 -8.49 -6.85 -26.00
C HIS A 276 -8.88 -7.99 -25.05
N ASN A 277 -9.57 -9.00 -25.57
CA ASN A 277 -9.89 -10.20 -24.79
C ASN A 277 -8.64 -10.99 -24.39
N GLU A 278 -7.70 -11.19 -25.32
CA GLU A 278 -6.40 -11.81 -25.02
C GLU A 278 -5.62 -11.01 -23.97
N TRP A 279 -5.58 -9.68 -24.13
CA TRP A 279 -4.98 -8.79 -23.15
C TRP A 279 -5.64 -8.93 -21.77
N TYR A 280 -6.97 -9.01 -21.72
CA TYR A 280 -7.73 -9.12 -20.47
C TYR A 280 -7.49 -10.46 -19.75
N ILE A 281 -7.42 -11.56 -20.49
CA ILE A 281 -7.08 -12.89 -19.94
C ILE A 281 -5.69 -12.84 -19.28
N LYS A 282 -4.70 -12.30 -20.00
CA LYS A 282 -3.33 -12.18 -19.49
C LYS A 282 -3.22 -11.20 -18.32
N TYR A 283 -3.98 -10.10 -18.36
CA TYR A 283 -4.10 -9.16 -17.25
C TYR A 283 -4.63 -9.84 -15.98
N MET A 284 -5.69 -10.64 -16.11
CA MET A 284 -6.28 -11.37 -14.98
C MET A 284 -5.32 -12.42 -14.41
N GLU A 285 -4.59 -13.14 -15.26
CA GLU A 285 -3.57 -14.10 -14.84
C GLU A 285 -2.45 -13.41 -14.03
N LEU A 286 -1.88 -12.32 -14.56
CA LEU A 286 -0.81 -11.59 -13.89
C LEU A 286 -1.29 -10.91 -12.60
N LYS A 287 -2.52 -10.39 -12.57
CA LYS A 287 -3.14 -9.82 -11.37
C LYS A 287 -3.30 -10.88 -10.27
N ALA A 288 -3.68 -12.10 -10.64
CA ALA A 288 -3.78 -13.21 -9.71
C ALA A 288 -2.41 -13.62 -9.16
N LYS A 289 -1.38 -13.70 -10.01
CA LYS A 289 0.00 -13.98 -9.60
C LYS A 289 0.55 -12.91 -8.65
N LYS A 290 0.36 -11.62 -8.98
CA LYS A 290 0.72 -10.49 -8.10
C LYS A 290 0.02 -10.60 -6.74
N LYS A 291 -1.28 -10.91 -6.73
CA LYS A 291 -2.03 -11.10 -5.47
C LYS A 291 -1.46 -12.26 -4.65
N SER A 292 -1.20 -13.40 -5.29
CA SER A 292 -0.64 -14.58 -4.62
C SER A 292 0.76 -14.30 -4.05
N ALA A 293 1.62 -13.59 -4.78
CA ALA A 293 2.95 -13.21 -4.31
C ALA A 293 2.86 -12.29 -3.07
N ILE A 294 1.96 -11.30 -3.09
CA ILE A 294 1.74 -10.40 -1.94
C ILE A 294 1.19 -11.18 -0.73
N GLU A 295 0.28 -12.13 -0.95
CA GLU A 295 -0.31 -12.95 0.11
C GLU A 295 0.71 -13.90 0.73
N ASN A 296 1.53 -14.56 -0.10
CA ASN A 296 2.64 -15.38 0.35
C ASN A 296 3.66 -14.56 1.15
N TRP A 297 4.04 -13.38 0.66
CA TRP A 297 4.94 -12.47 1.37
C TRP A 297 4.38 -12.05 2.74
N LYS A 298 3.08 -11.76 2.84
CA LYS A 298 2.42 -11.44 4.12
C LYS A 298 2.45 -12.62 5.08
N ASN A 299 2.11 -13.81 4.60
CA ASN A 299 2.07 -15.02 5.42
C ASN A 299 3.47 -15.41 5.93
N SER A 300 4.51 -15.29 5.09
CA SER A 300 5.91 -15.55 5.47
C SER A 300 6.43 -14.60 6.55
N ARG A 301 5.80 -13.42 6.75
CA ARG A 301 6.17 -12.44 7.77
C ARG A 301 5.33 -12.49 9.04
N MET A 302 4.17 -13.16 9.02
CA MET A 302 3.33 -13.37 10.21
C MET A 302 3.68 -14.65 10.99
N VAL A 303 4.58 -15.49 10.47
CA VAL A 303 5.12 -16.65 11.20
C VAL A 303 6.38 -16.22 11.98
N PHE A 304 6.22 -15.37 13.00
CA PHE A 304 7.22 -15.12 14.05
C PHE A 304 6.54 -14.67 15.35
#